data_AF-A0A5N6IP89-F1
#
_entry.id   AF-A0A5N6IP89-F1
#
_cell.length_a   1.000
_cell.length_b   1.000
_cell.length_c   1.000
_cell.angle_alpha   90.00
_cell.angle_beta   90.00
_cell.angle_gamma   90.00
#
_symmetry.space_group_name_H-M   'P 1'
#
loop_
_entity.id
_entity.type
_entity.pdbx_description
1 polymer ?
#
loop_
_entity_poly.entity_id
_entity_poly.type
_entity_poly.pdbx_seq_one_letter_code
_entity_poly.pdbx_strand_id
1 'polypeptide(L)'
;MVNFGSTRFLIQHIQTHPVPGLKQTVLIRTDYVDTHETLTWDDVLLLGNSVPQQALHQAQRSVHCHDTVYLQFTSGTAGLPKAAMLSHFGIINNGRMCGARLDLNPDDIVCCPPPLFHAFGLVSGLICSLACGATIVFPSRDFDASAVVDALKRYGCTVLHGVPTMFVAILQQLQHRKVKVKTVRAGMVGGMKVAPSLLDEIQATFSPMDLRIIYGMTETSAGSFMTAATDPAREKLETVGKALPHVQAKVVDSQNHILPRGIRGELCISGYLLQKGYYKNEEKTAEALVRDENGVIWIHTGDEASIDEKGYCRITGRIKDIIIRGGENIYPTEIEERLMEHPDIEQAAIVGLKDDKYSEVVAAFLQSLPQHNRPSLNDVKDWIWQVLGRHKAPVHVFWVGPGDPIGQYPVTGSGKIRKDVLREIGNNMIAGQENN
;
A
#
# COMPACT_ATOMS: atom_id res chain seq x y z
N MET A 1 11.76 -2.20 11.84
CA MET A 1 12.05 -2.57 13.24
C MET A 1 12.63 -1.34 13.91
N VAL A 2 11.92 -0.76 14.88
CA VAL A 2 12.53 0.21 15.78
C VAL A 2 13.06 -0.57 16.97
N ASN A 3 14.35 -0.44 17.27
CA ASN A 3 15.01 -1.17 18.35
C ASN A 3 14.35 -0.81 19.70
N PHE A 4 13.85 -1.82 20.42
CA PHE A 4 13.29 -1.68 21.77
C PHE A 4 14.36 -1.88 22.87
N GLY A 5 15.61 -2.14 22.49
CA GLY A 5 16.75 -2.27 23.41
C GLY A 5 17.28 -0.92 23.90
N SER A 6 18.02 -0.96 25.01
CA SER A 6 18.70 0.21 25.55
C SER A 6 19.64 0.83 24.51
N THR A 7 19.42 2.11 24.20
CA THR A 7 20.25 2.88 23.26
C THR A 7 21.67 3.10 23.82
N ARG A 8 21.89 2.85 25.12
CA ARG A 8 23.17 3.01 25.81
C ARG A 8 24.30 2.20 25.16
N PHE A 9 24.06 0.93 24.81
CA PHE A 9 25.07 0.09 24.18
C PHE A 9 25.44 0.57 22.78
N LEU A 10 24.47 1.09 22.03
CA LEU A 10 24.71 1.67 20.71
C LEU A 10 25.53 2.96 20.81
N ILE A 11 25.21 3.82 21.77
CA ILE A 11 25.96 5.06 22.03
C ILE A 11 27.41 4.72 22.44
N GLN A 12 27.59 3.83 23.41
CA GLN A 12 28.92 3.36 23.81
C GLN A 12 29.70 2.74 22.65
N HIS A 13 29.03 1.95 21.81
CA HIS A 13 29.66 1.36 20.63
C HIS A 13 30.12 2.45 19.65
N ILE A 14 29.28 3.44 19.34
CA ILE A 14 29.63 4.56 18.44
C ILE A 14 30.75 5.43 19.02
N GLN A 15 30.75 5.67 20.34
CA GLN A 15 31.81 6.44 21.00
C GLN A 15 33.16 5.69 20.99
N THR A 16 33.14 4.37 21.11
CA THR A 16 34.35 3.53 21.14
C THR A 16 34.83 3.09 19.76
N HIS A 17 33.96 3.12 18.74
CA HIS A 17 34.26 2.71 17.37
C HIS A 17 33.98 3.89 16.42
N PRO A 18 35.02 4.64 16.02
CA PRO A 18 34.86 5.80 15.14
C PRO A 18 34.13 5.42 13.86
N VAL A 19 32.97 6.04 13.62
CA VAL A 19 32.20 5.86 12.38
C VAL A 19 32.68 6.91 11.37
N PRO A 20 33.29 6.51 10.24
CA PRO A 20 33.80 7.47 9.25
C PRO A 20 32.70 8.42 8.76
N GLY A 21 32.95 9.73 8.87
CA GLY A 21 32.01 10.76 8.44
C GLY A 21 30.88 11.09 9.42
N LEU A 22 30.79 10.40 10.56
CA LEU A 22 29.86 10.77 11.63
C LEU A 22 30.34 12.06 12.30
N LYS A 23 29.58 13.14 12.13
CA LYS A 23 29.91 14.44 12.72
C LYS A 23 29.36 14.62 14.13
N GLN A 24 28.15 14.11 14.37
CA GLN A 24 27.43 14.34 15.61
C GLN A 24 26.37 13.27 15.84
N THR A 25 26.17 12.91 17.10
CA THR A 25 25.08 12.05 17.55
C THR A 25 24.08 12.93 18.29
N VAL A 26 22.79 12.77 17.96
CA VAL A 26 21.69 13.48 18.62
C VAL A 26 20.70 12.44 19.16
N LEU A 27 20.40 12.53 20.44
CA LEU A 27 19.40 11.71 21.09
C LEU A 27 18.02 12.35 20.91
N ILE A 28 17.19 11.69 20.09
CA ILE A 28 15.79 12.09 19.89
C ILE A 28 14.91 11.64 21.07
N ARG A 29 15.40 10.72 21.91
CA ARG A 29 14.73 10.24 23.14
C ARG A 29 15.72 10.22 24.29
N THR A 30 15.32 10.76 25.43
CA THR A 30 16.16 10.88 26.63
C THR A 30 15.67 10.00 27.78
N ASP A 31 14.54 9.31 27.60
CA ASP A 31 13.79 8.60 28.63
C ASP A 31 14.59 7.49 29.36
N TYR A 32 15.76 7.08 28.82
CA TYR A 32 16.55 5.94 29.32
C TYR A 32 18.09 6.08 29.20
N VAL A 33 18.64 7.29 28.98
CA VAL A 33 20.11 7.47 28.84
C VAL A 33 20.56 8.74 29.56
N ASP A 34 21.69 8.65 30.26
CA ASP A 34 22.38 9.80 30.87
C ASP A 34 22.93 10.72 29.78
N THR A 35 22.45 11.97 29.73
CA THR A 35 22.61 12.88 28.57
C THR A 35 23.91 13.67 28.57
N HIS A 36 24.81 13.44 29.52
CA HIS A 36 25.99 14.29 29.73
C HIS A 36 27.01 14.30 28.57
N GLU A 37 26.99 13.30 27.67
CA GLU A 37 28.00 13.16 26.60
C GLU A 37 27.42 13.23 25.18
N THR A 38 26.13 13.51 25.00
CA THR A 38 25.51 13.52 23.67
C THR A 38 24.42 14.57 23.61
N LEU A 39 24.39 15.34 22.51
CA LEU A 39 23.33 16.33 22.31
C LEU A 39 21.96 15.65 22.35
N THR A 40 21.01 16.30 23.01
CA THR A 40 19.59 15.96 22.94
C THR A 40 18.92 16.72 21.78
N TRP A 41 17.69 16.33 21.46
CA TRP A 41 16.88 17.10 20.52
C TRP A 41 16.65 18.54 20.97
N ASP A 42 16.44 18.77 22.27
CA ASP A 42 16.26 20.11 22.83
C ASP A 42 17.54 20.94 22.69
N ASP A 43 18.73 20.35 22.88
CA ASP A 43 19.99 21.04 22.63
C ASP A 43 20.11 21.48 21.16
N VAL A 44 19.68 20.64 20.21
CA VAL A 44 19.66 20.99 18.78
C VAL A 44 18.70 22.15 18.50
N LEU A 45 17.52 22.17 19.13
CA LEU A 45 16.59 23.28 19.00
C LEU A 45 17.19 24.59 19.57
N LEU A 46 17.87 24.51 20.72
CA LEU A 46 18.55 25.65 21.33
C LEU A 46 19.71 26.19 20.47
N LEU A 47 20.48 25.30 19.82
CA LEU A 47 21.52 25.71 18.86
C LEU A 47 20.93 26.53 17.71
N GLY A 48 19.67 26.28 17.33
CA GLY A 48 18.93 27.08 16.35
C GLY A 48 18.83 28.56 16.71
N ASN A 49 18.80 28.92 18.00
CA ASN A 49 18.74 30.31 18.45
C ASN A 49 20.00 31.12 18.08
N SER A 50 21.12 30.43 17.87
CA SER A 50 22.37 31.06 17.45
C SER A 50 22.46 31.30 15.93
N VAL A 51 21.54 30.72 15.15
CA VAL A 51 21.53 30.83 13.69
C VAL A 51 20.93 32.18 13.29
N PRO A 52 21.67 33.06 12.60
CA PRO A 52 21.13 34.33 12.16
C PRO A 52 19.97 34.12 11.17
N GLN A 53 18.93 34.95 11.28
CA GLN A 53 17.77 34.93 10.37
C GLN A 53 18.18 34.98 8.88
N GLN A 54 19.28 35.67 8.58
CA GLN A 54 19.84 35.72 7.22
C GLN A 54 20.29 34.35 6.70
N ALA A 55 20.90 33.51 7.55
CA ALA A 55 21.31 32.17 7.18
C ALA A 55 20.08 31.28 6.89
N LEU A 56 19.02 31.42 7.69
CA LEU A 56 17.74 30.75 7.42
C LEU A 56 17.15 31.18 6.06
N HIS A 57 17.10 32.48 5.79
CA HIS A 57 16.61 32.98 4.49
C HIS A 57 17.45 32.50 3.31
N GLN A 58 18.76 32.39 3.48
CA GLN A 58 19.66 31.89 2.45
C GLN A 58 19.42 30.40 2.19
N ALA A 59 19.26 29.60 3.24
CA ALA A 59 18.89 28.18 3.14
C ALA A 59 17.52 28.00 2.46
N GLN A 60 16.52 28.79 2.85
CA GLN A 60 15.19 28.78 2.22
C GLN A 60 15.27 29.07 0.70
N ARG A 61 16.11 30.02 0.29
CA ARG A 61 16.31 30.34 -1.14
C ARG A 61 17.04 29.24 -1.92
N SER A 62 17.81 28.38 -1.24
CA SER A 62 18.49 27.25 -1.90
C SER A 62 17.58 26.04 -2.12
N VAL A 63 16.41 25.98 -1.48
CA VAL A 63 15.47 24.86 -1.65
C VAL A 63 14.69 25.05 -2.95
N HIS A 64 14.82 24.09 -3.86
CA HIS A 64 14.07 24.02 -5.10
C HIS A 64 12.94 22.99 -4.99
N CYS A 65 11.80 23.24 -5.63
CA CYS A 65 10.65 22.33 -5.55
C CYS A 65 10.93 20.94 -6.15
N HIS A 66 11.91 20.82 -7.04
CA HIS A 66 12.35 19.54 -7.62
C HIS A 66 13.49 18.87 -6.84
N ASP A 67 13.90 19.40 -5.69
CA ASP A 67 14.86 18.73 -4.82
C ASP A 67 14.25 17.48 -4.21
N THR A 68 15.09 16.45 -4.05
CA THR A 68 14.70 15.22 -3.35
C THR A 68 14.58 15.53 -1.87
N VAL A 69 13.39 15.30 -1.31
CA VAL A 69 13.11 15.53 0.12
C VAL A 69 12.88 14.23 0.88
N TYR A 70 12.56 13.15 0.17
CA TYR A 70 12.20 11.89 0.79
C TYR A 70 12.73 10.69 0.02
N LEU A 71 13.46 9.83 0.73
CA LEU A 71 13.92 8.54 0.24
C LEU A 71 13.05 7.46 0.87
N GLN A 72 12.20 6.85 0.07
CA GLN A 72 11.31 5.81 0.57
C GLN A 72 11.78 4.43 0.11
N PHE A 73 12.12 3.58 1.08
CA PHE A 73 12.53 2.22 0.81
C PHE A 73 11.31 1.33 0.50
N THR A 74 11.37 0.64 -0.63
CA THR A 74 10.40 -0.38 -1.06
C THR A 74 11.06 -1.75 -1.09
N SER A 75 10.28 -2.81 -0.82
CA SER A 75 10.78 -4.18 -0.95
C SER A 75 11.06 -4.47 -2.44
N GLY A 76 12.34 -4.54 -2.82
CA GLY A 76 12.73 -4.91 -4.18
C GLY A 76 12.40 -6.37 -4.47
N THR A 77 12.11 -6.68 -5.74
CA THR A 77 11.88 -8.06 -6.23
C THR A 77 13.08 -8.99 -6.01
N ALA A 78 14.29 -8.44 -5.93
CA ALA A 78 15.54 -9.17 -5.68
C ALA A 78 15.93 -9.25 -4.18
N GLY A 79 15.02 -8.92 -3.26
CA GLY A 79 15.27 -8.96 -1.81
C GLY A 79 16.02 -7.74 -1.25
N LEU A 80 16.81 -7.03 -2.08
CA LEU A 80 17.42 -5.76 -1.68
C LEU A 80 16.40 -4.60 -1.82
N PRO A 81 16.19 -3.79 -0.77
CA PRO A 81 15.24 -2.69 -0.83
C PRO A 81 15.76 -1.58 -1.74
N LYS A 82 14.86 -1.02 -2.57
CA LYS A 82 15.16 0.12 -3.45
C LYS A 82 14.65 1.39 -2.78
N ALA A 83 15.41 2.49 -2.85
CA ALA A 83 14.99 3.77 -2.29
C ALA A 83 14.49 4.71 -3.39
N ALA A 84 13.17 4.90 -3.47
CA ALA A 84 12.54 5.85 -4.39
C ALA A 84 12.84 7.29 -3.94
N MET A 85 13.30 8.14 -4.86
CA MET A 85 13.61 9.55 -4.60
C MET A 85 12.40 10.43 -4.93
N LEU A 86 11.71 10.92 -3.90
CA LEU A 86 10.55 11.79 -4.05
C LEU A 86 10.91 13.25 -3.81
N SER A 87 10.33 14.13 -4.63
CA SER A 87 10.58 15.58 -4.60
C SER A 87 9.50 16.35 -3.84
N HIS A 88 9.80 17.57 -3.41
CA HIS A 88 8.79 18.47 -2.84
C HIS A 88 7.60 18.66 -3.79
N PHE A 89 7.88 18.86 -5.08
CA PHE A 89 6.88 19.06 -6.13
C PHE A 89 5.95 17.85 -6.26
N GLY A 90 6.49 16.64 -6.18
CA GLY A 90 5.68 15.41 -6.21
C GLY A 90 4.77 15.30 -4.99
N ILE A 91 5.34 15.31 -3.78
CA ILE A 91 4.59 14.99 -2.56
C ILE A 91 3.59 16.08 -2.17
N ILE A 92 3.93 17.37 -2.33
CA ILE A 92 3.05 18.49 -1.94
C ILE A 92 1.85 18.57 -2.87
N ASN A 93 2.06 18.46 -4.19
CA ASN A 93 0.96 18.41 -5.14
C ASN A 93 0.10 17.17 -4.92
N ASN A 94 0.69 16.02 -4.60
CA ASN A 94 -0.08 14.81 -4.36
C ASN A 94 -0.99 14.93 -3.13
N GLY A 95 -0.45 15.43 -2.02
CA GLY A 95 -1.23 15.74 -0.82
C GLY A 95 -2.37 16.71 -1.11
N ARG A 96 -2.10 17.81 -1.84
CA ARG A 96 -3.14 18.77 -2.28
C ARG A 96 -4.24 18.09 -3.11
N MET A 97 -3.87 17.31 -4.12
CA MET A 97 -4.84 16.69 -5.03
C MET A 97 -5.67 15.61 -4.31
N CYS A 98 -5.06 14.82 -3.43
CA CYS A 98 -5.77 13.85 -2.61
C CYS A 98 -6.72 14.53 -1.62
N GLY A 99 -6.26 15.58 -0.93
CA GLY A 99 -7.08 16.32 0.04
C GLY A 99 -8.25 17.05 -0.61
N ALA A 100 -8.02 17.67 -1.76
CA ALA A 100 -9.09 18.25 -2.58
C ALA A 100 -10.08 17.20 -3.05
N ARG A 101 -9.60 16.01 -3.48
CA ARG A 101 -10.48 14.90 -3.89
C ARG A 101 -11.30 14.36 -2.71
N LEU A 102 -10.78 14.37 -1.48
CA LEU A 102 -11.50 14.03 -0.25
C LEU A 102 -12.46 15.12 0.25
N ASP A 103 -12.49 16.28 -0.41
CA ASP A 103 -13.24 17.45 0.05
C ASP A 103 -12.79 17.87 1.47
N LEU A 104 -11.49 17.79 1.76
CA LEU A 104 -10.93 18.24 3.04
C LEU A 104 -10.97 19.76 3.17
N ASN A 105 -11.22 20.23 4.38
CA ASN A 105 -11.25 21.64 4.74
C ASN A 105 -10.61 21.87 6.13
N PRO A 106 -10.38 23.14 6.53
CA PRO A 106 -9.70 23.45 7.79
C PRO A 106 -10.39 22.98 9.07
N ASP A 107 -11.70 22.73 9.04
CA ASP A 107 -12.45 22.24 10.20
C ASP A 107 -12.29 20.72 10.40
N ASP A 108 -11.64 20.03 9.47
CA ASP A 108 -11.43 18.59 9.57
C ASP A 108 -10.34 18.20 10.56
N ILE A 109 -10.61 17.07 11.22
CA ILE A 109 -9.66 16.40 12.11
C ILE A 109 -9.45 14.98 11.56
N VAL A 110 -8.30 14.79 10.90
CA VAL A 110 -7.90 13.56 10.23
C VAL A 110 -7.24 12.62 11.22
N CYS A 111 -7.89 11.50 11.54
CA CYS A 111 -7.23 10.40 12.23
C CYS A 111 -6.42 9.59 11.20
N CYS A 112 -5.09 9.59 11.34
CA CYS A 112 -4.17 8.91 10.42
C CYS A 112 -3.35 7.82 11.14
N PRO A 113 -3.88 6.59 11.25
CA PRO A 113 -3.13 5.43 11.74
C PRO A 113 -1.92 5.01 10.88
N PRO A 114 -1.93 5.12 9.53
CA PRO A 114 -0.76 4.77 8.73
C PRO A 114 0.50 5.56 9.12
N PRO A 115 1.66 4.89 9.26
CA PRO A 115 2.88 5.51 9.78
C PRO A 115 3.56 6.43 8.76
N LEU A 116 4.32 7.42 9.26
CA LEU A 116 5.03 8.41 8.43
C LEU A 116 6.17 7.85 7.58
N PHE A 117 6.68 6.65 7.87
CA PHE A 117 7.67 6.01 7.00
C PHE A 117 7.06 5.38 5.74
N HIS A 118 5.72 5.36 5.64
CA HIS A 118 4.98 4.89 4.47
C HIS A 118 4.38 6.08 3.73
N ALA A 119 4.42 6.06 2.39
CA ALA A 119 3.89 7.12 1.52
C ALA A 119 2.47 7.53 1.89
N PHE A 120 1.63 6.54 2.28
CA PHE A 120 0.27 6.81 2.74
C PHE A 120 0.25 7.73 3.96
N GLY A 121 0.96 7.39 5.03
CA GLY A 121 0.94 8.19 6.27
C GLY A 121 1.58 9.55 6.08
N LEU A 122 2.69 9.61 5.34
CA LEU A 122 3.38 10.87 5.06
C LEU A 122 2.60 11.76 4.09
N VAL A 123 2.27 11.26 2.91
CA VAL A 123 1.72 12.08 1.82
C VAL A 123 0.21 12.18 1.94
N SER A 124 -0.50 11.05 1.90
CA SER A 124 -1.98 11.02 1.96
C SER A 124 -2.54 11.36 3.36
N GLY A 125 -1.72 11.26 4.41
CA GLY A 125 -2.02 11.68 5.77
C GLY A 125 -1.53 13.10 6.05
N LEU A 126 -0.24 13.23 6.40
CA LEU A 126 0.34 14.50 6.89
C LEU A 126 0.30 15.61 5.84
N ILE A 127 0.92 15.41 4.67
CA ILE A 127 1.00 16.47 3.64
C ILE A 127 -0.40 16.83 3.13
N CYS A 128 -1.28 15.84 2.94
CA CYS A 128 -2.69 16.03 2.59
C CYS A 128 -3.43 16.95 3.59
N SER A 129 -3.28 16.68 4.89
CA SER A 129 -3.92 17.48 5.95
C SER A 129 -3.38 18.92 5.96
N LEU A 130 -2.05 19.07 5.95
CA LEU A 130 -1.39 20.38 5.94
C LEU A 130 -1.73 21.20 4.69
N ALA A 131 -1.82 20.54 3.53
CA ALA A 131 -2.17 21.16 2.26
C ALA A 131 -3.58 21.77 2.23
N CYS A 132 -4.50 21.22 3.01
CA CYS A 132 -5.90 21.65 3.12
C CYS A 132 -6.19 22.47 4.39
N GLY A 133 -5.17 22.72 5.23
CA GLY A 133 -5.33 23.42 6.51
C GLY A 133 -6.03 22.60 7.60
N ALA A 134 -6.20 21.29 7.39
CA ALA A 134 -6.86 20.40 8.34
C ALA A 134 -5.92 20.02 9.50
N THR A 135 -6.51 19.59 10.62
CA THR A 135 -5.78 19.02 11.75
C THR A 135 -5.52 17.53 11.50
N ILE A 136 -4.34 17.04 11.87
CA ILE A 136 -4.01 15.60 11.84
C ILE A 136 -3.75 15.06 13.24
N VAL A 137 -4.29 13.87 13.51
CA VAL A 137 -4.10 13.10 14.74
C VAL A 137 -3.44 11.78 14.41
N PHE A 138 -2.24 11.55 14.94
CA PHE A 138 -1.62 10.23 15.00
C PHE A 138 -2.05 9.55 16.30
N PRO A 139 -2.86 8.48 16.25
CA PRO A 139 -3.48 7.90 17.43
C PRO A 139 -2.46 7.22 18.35
N SER A 140 -1.38 6.71 17.77
CA SER A 140 -0.33 5.96 18.44
C SER A 140 0.95 5.99 17.60
N ARG A 141 2.07 5.57 18.19
CA ARG A 141 3.37 5.49 17.50
C ARG A 141 3.37 4.43 16.39
N ASP A 142 2.85 3.26 16.70
CA ASP A 142 2.63 2.13 15.80
C ASP A 142 1.12 1.87 15.75
N PHE A 143 0.62 1.17 14.73
CA PHE A 143 -0.82 0.93 14.61
C PHE A 143 -1.38 0.23 15.86
N ASP A 144 -2.36 0.85 16.51
CA ASP A 144 -3.12 0.31 17.64
C ASP A 144 -4.60 0.68 17.46
N ALA A 145 -5.44 -0.32 17.22
CA ALA A 145 -6.86 -0.11 16.97
C ALA A 145 -7.60 0.49 18.18
N SER A 146 -7.21 0.19 19.42
CA SER A 146 -7.82 0.80 20.60
C SER A 146 -7.47 2.28 20.69
N ALA A 147 -6.21 2.63 20.44
CA ALA A 147 -5.77 4.03 20.41
C ALA A 147 -6.46 4.83 19.30
N VAL A 148 -6.75 4.20 18.14
CA VAL A 148 -7.57 4.81 17.09
C VAL A 148 -8.97 5.12 17.61
N VAL A 149 -9.65 4.14 18.23
CA VAL A 149 -11.00 4.35 18.79
C VAL A 149 -11.00 5.45 19.84
N ASP A 150 -9.98 5.51 20.70
CA ASP A 150 -9.83 6.58 21.70
C ASP A 150 -9.63 7.94 21.04
N ALA A 151 -8.80 8.04 20.00
CA ALA A 151 -8.58 9.27 19.25
C ALA A 151 -9.86 9.76 18.56
N LEU A 152 -10.60 8.86 17.89
CA LEU A 152 -11.88 9.18 17.24
C LEU A 152 -12.86 9.83 18.22
N LYS A 153 -12.96 9.31 19.44
CA LYS A 153 -13.85 9.86 20.48
C LYS A 153 -13.30 11.14 21.10
N ARG A 154 -12.03 11.13 21.49
CA ARG A 154 -11.41 12.22 22.27
C ARG A 154 -11.30 13.50 21.46
N TYR A 155 -10.93 13.38 20.20
CA TYR A 155 -10.69 14.52 19.31
C TYR A 155 -11.85 14.79 18.35
N GLY A 156 -12.90 13.96 18.36
CA GLY A 156 -14.05 14.12 17.47
C GLY A 156 -13.67 14.06 16.00
N CYS A 157 -12.76 13.16 15.63
CA CYS A 157 -12.20 13.07 14.29
C CYS A 157 -13.30 13.01 13.23
N THR A 158 -13.14 13.80 12.17
CA THR A 158 -14.10 13.90 11.04
C THR A 158 -13.68 13.03 9.86
N VAL A 159 -12.40 12.64 9.79
CA VAL A 159 -11.86 11.84 8.70
C VAL A 159 -11.06 10.67 9.27
N LEU A 160 -11.26 9.48 8.72
CA LEU A 160 -10.51 8.28 9.09
C LEU A 160 -9.77 7.69 7.88
N HIS A 161 -8.46 7.61 7.98
CA HIS A 161 -7.61 6.95 6.99
C HIS A 161 -7.21 5.55 7.44
N GLY A 162 -6.90 4.67 6.49
CA GLY A 162 -6.36 3.36 6.83
C GLY A 162 -6.09 2.48 5.62
N VAL A 163 -5.57 1.31 5.90
CA VAL A 163 -5.57 0.17 4.96
C VAL A 163 -6.66 -0.82 5.39
N PRO A 164 -7.13 -1.73 4.52
CA PRO A 164 -8.20 -2.68 4.84
C PRO A 164 -8.01 -3.43 6.17
N THR A 165 -6.82 -3.97 6.43
CA THR A 165 -6.53 -4.69 7.69
C THR A 165 -6.64 -3.82 8.93
N MET A 166 -6.34 -2.53 8.83
CA MET A 166 -6.53 -1.57 9.93
C MET A 166 -8.02 -1.33 10.18
N PHE A 167 -8.82 -1.17 9.12
CA PHE A 167 -10.27 -1.01 9.26
C PHE A 167 -10.92 -2.22 9.93
N VAL A 168 -10.55 -3.45 9.53
CA VAL A 168 -11.02 -4.68 10.20
C VAL A 168 -10.75 -4.61 11.72
N ALA A 169 -9.51 -4.32 12.12
CA ALA A 169 -9.15 -4.24 13.53
C ALA A 169 -9.90 -3.11 14.28
N ILE A 170 -10.11 -1.96 13.63
CA ILE A 170 -10.85 -0.82 14.21
C ILE A 170 -12.33 -1.19 14.41
N LEU A 171 -12.97 -1.82 13.42
CA LEU A 171 -14.37 -2.26 13.48
C LEU A 171 -14.58 -3.27 14.61
N GLN A 172 -13.70 -4.27 14.72
CA GLN A 172 -13.70 -5.24 15.81
C GLN A 172 -13.58 -4.56 17.18
N GLN A 173 -12.70 -3.55 17.33
CA GLN A 173 -12.54 -2.80 18.57
C GLN A 173 -13.76 -1.94 18.91
N LEU A 174 -14.39 -1.29 17.91
CA LEU A 174 -15.63 -0.54 18.10
C LEU A 174 -16.76 -1.44 18.59
N GLN A 175 -16.91 -2.61 17.98
CA GLN A 175 -17.91 -3.61 18.37
C GLN A 175 -17.65 -4.14 19.79
N HIS A 176 -16.41 -4.56 20.08
CA HIS A 176 -16.01 -5.08 21.38
C HIS A 176 -16.28 -4.07 22.50
N ARG A 177 -15.92 -2.80 22.28
CA ARG A 177 -16.09 -1.71 23.26
C ARG A 177 -17.48 -1.07 23.22
N LYS A 178 -18.37 -1.50 22.31
CA LYS A 178 -19.70 -0.92 22.06
C LYS A 178 -19.67 0.61 21.86
N VAL A 179 -18.63 1.10 21.19
CA VAL A 179 -18.44 2.53 20.91
C VAL A 179 -19.12 2.89 19.61
N LYS A 180 -19.88 4.00 19.61
CA LYS A 180 -20.44 4.61 18.39
C LYS A 180 -19.66 5.88 18.04
N VAL A 181 -19.23 5.99 16.79
CA VAL A 181 -18.58 7.17 16.24
C VAL A 181 -19.48 7.74 15.15
N LYS A 182 -19.91 9.00 15.29
CA LYS A 182 -20.82 9.67 14.34
C LYS A 182 -20.21 10.91 13.67
N THR A 183 -18.99 11.28 14.09
CA THR A 183 -18.30 12.48 13.61
C THR A 183 -17.61 12.26 12.26
N VAL A 184 -17.25 11.01 11.95
CA VAL A 184 -16.51 10.65 10.74
C VAL A 184 -17.43 10.80 9.52
N ARG A 185 -17.13 11.78 8.67
CA ARG A 185 -17.86 12.09 7.44
C ARG A 185 -17.20 11.53 6.18
N ALA A 186 -15.90 11.26 6.22
CA ALA A 186 -15.13 10.83 5.06
C ALA A 186 -13.96 9.95 5.49
N GLY A 187 -13.37 9.26 4.54
CA GLY A 187 -12.12 8.57 4.76
C GLY A 187 -11.46 8.10 3.49
N MET A 188 -10.25 7.58 3.66
CA MET A 188 -9.44 7.06 2.58
C MET A 188 -8.97 5.66 2.93
N VAL A 189 -9.15 4.73 2.00
CA VAL A 189 -8.64 3.38 2.07
C VAL A 189 -7.79 3.08 0.83
N GLY A 190 -6.64 2.43 1.01
CA GLY A 190 -5.77 2.08 -0.11
C GLY A 190 -4.61 1.19 0.29
N GLY A 191 -3.66 1.03 -0.62
CA GLY A 191 -2.46 0.19 -0.42
C GLY A 191 -2.67 -1.30 -0.72
N MET A 192 -3.91 -1.78 -0.72
CA MET A 192 -4.30 -3.11 -1.20
C MET A 192 -5.78 -3.11 -1.60
N LYS A 193 -6.21 -4.18 -2.26
CA LYS A 193 -7.62 -4.34 -2.64
C LYS A 193 -8.51 -4.40 -1.40
N VAL A 194 -9.64 -3.72 -1.45
CA VAL A 194 -10.67 -3.74 -0.40
C VAL A 194 -11.71 -4.79 -0.76
N ALA A 195 -12.07 -5.67 0.18
CA ALA A 195 -13.16 -6.62 -0.01
C ALA A 195 -14.50 -5.88 0.00
N PRO A 196 -15.46 -6.21 -0.88
CA PRO A 196 -16.79 -5.60 -0.86
C PRO A 196 -17.49 -5.71 0.50
N SER A 197 -17.38 -6.87 1.16
CA SER A 197 -17.93 -7.09 2.51
C SER A 197 -17.38 -6.12 3.56
N LEU A 198 -16.09 -5.79 3.48
CA LEU A 198 -15.48 -4.81 4.37
C LEU A 198 -15.98 -3.38 4.07
N LEU A 199 -16.21 -3.03 2.79
CA LEU A 199 -16.79 -1.74 2.43
C LEU A 199 -18.19 -1.59 3.02
N ASP A 200 -19.02 -2.62 2.91
CA ASP A 200 -20.37 -2.66 3.49
C ASP A 200 -20.33 -2.50 5.02
N GLU A 201 -19.41 -3.20 5.70
CA GLU A 201 -19.25 -3.11 7.16
C GLU A 201 -18.78 -1.73 7.62
N ILE A 202 -17.82 -1.12 6.90
CA ILE A 202 -17.38 0.27 7.15
C ILE A 202 -18.56 1.22 6.98
N GLN A 203 -19.31 1.10 5.87
CA GLN A 203 -20.43 1.97 5.58
C GLN A 203 -21.53 1.86 6.64
N ALA A 204 -21.85 0.65 7.09
CA ALA A 204 -22.84 0.40 8.13
C ALA A 204 -22.40 0.98 9.49
N THR A 205 -21.11 0.89 9.82
CA THR A 205 -20.57 1.32 11.12
C THR A 205 -20.37 2.83 11.21
N PHE A 206 -19.92 3.47 10.12
CA PHE A 206 -19.56 4.89 10.09
C PHE A 206 -20.56 5.76 9.32
N SER A 207 -21.77 5.28 9.01
CA SER A 207 -22.77 6.04 8.26
C SER A 207 -22.98 7.47 8.84
N PRO A 208 -22.91 8.55 8.02
CA PRO A 208 -22.93 8.57 6.54
C PRO A 208 -21.55 8.72 5.89
N MET A 209 -20.47 8.20 6.50
CA MET A 209 -19.10 8.31 5.97
C MET A 209 -19.03 7.99 4.47
N ASP A 210 -18.38 8.87 3.72
CA ASP A 210 -18.02 8.66 2.33
C ASP A 210 -16.57 8.16 2.23
N LEU A 211 -16.42 6.84 2.13
CA LEU A 211 -15.12 6.20 2.02
C LEU A 211 -14.61 6.25 0.58
N ARG A 212 -13.37 6.71 0.39
CA ARG A 212 -12.72 6.80 -0.92
C ARG A 212 -11.61 5.78 -1.06
N ILE A 213 -11.56 5.13 -2.21
CA ILE A 213 -10.47 4.24 -2.61
C ILE A 213 -9.38 5.07 -3.29
N ILE A 214 -8.15 4.93 -2.82
CA ILE A 214 -6.95 5.50 -3.45
C ILE A 214 -6.05 4.38 -3.99
N TYR A 215 -5.55 4.58 -5.20
CA TYR A 215 -4.54 3.71 -5.80
C TYR A 215 -3.32 4.52 -6.22
N GLY A 216 -2.15 3.94 -5.97
CA GLY A 216 -0.88 4.37 -6.50
C GLY A 216 0.25 3.63 -5.80
N MET A 217 1.48 4.08 -6.05
CA MET A 217 2.69 3.45 -5.56
C MET A 217 3.61 4.49 -4.91
N THR A 218 4.64 4.01 -4.21
CA THR A 218 5.67 4.85 -3.63
C THR A 218 6.31 5.74 -4.70
N GLU A 219 6.63 5.15 -5.86
CA GLU A 219 7.27 5.77 -7.01
C GLU A 219 6.40 6.84 -7.69
N THR A 220 5.12 6.93 -7.33
CA THR A 220 4.16 7.93 -7.81
C THR A 220 3.68 8.83 -6.67
N SER A 221 4.52 9.07 -5.65
CA SER A 221 4.20 9.96 -4.52
C SER A 221 2.88 9.64 -3.82
N ALA A 222 2.56 8.35 -3.62
CA ALA A 222 1.33 7.82 -3.03
C ALA A 222 0.14 7.66 -4.00
N GLY A 223 -0.61 8.72 -4.32
CA GLY A 223 -1.87 8.62 -5.08
C GLY A 223 -1.74 8.88 -6.58
N SER A 224 -2.21 7.97 -7.43
CA SER A 224 -2.35 8.18 -8.89
C SER A 224 -3.83 8.28 -9.30
N PHE A 225 -4.67 7.42 -8.75
CA PHE A 225 -6.11 7.34 -8.98
C PHE A 225 -6.85 7.42 -7.66
N MET A 226 -8.05 8.01 -7.68
CA MET A 226 -8.90 8.09 -6.51
C MET A 226 -10.38 8.23 -6.85
N THR A 227 -11.26 7.59 -6.09
CA THR A 227 -12.72 7.78 -6.20
C THR A 227 -13.15 9.14 -5.62
N ALA A 228 -14.16 9.76 -6.22
CA ALA A 228 -14.77 11.04 -5.84
C ALA A 228 -16.11 10.85 -5.10
N ALA A 229 -16.59 11.86 -4.36
CA ALA A 229 -17.88 11.81 -3.63
C ALA A 229 -19.03 11.60 -4.58
N THR A 230 -18.90 12.28 -5.71
CA THR A 230 -19.84 12.35 -6.82
C THR A 230 -19.81 11.11 -7.70
N ASP A 231 -18.88 10.17 -7.48
CA ASP A 231 -18.84 8.95 -8.28
C ASP A 231 -20.07 8.07 -7.98
N PRO A 232 -20.63 7.39 -9.00
CA PRO A 232 -21.70 6.44 -8.78
C PRO A 232 -21.27 5.33 -7.80
N ALA A 233 -22.20 4.85 -6.98
CA ALA A 233 -21.92 3.84 -5.96
C ALA A 233 -21.19 2.61 -6.53
N ARG A 234 -21.61 2.13 -7.70
CA ARG A 234 -20.95 1.03 -8.40
C ARG A 234 -19.47 1.30 -8.70
N GLU A 235 -19.13 2.49 -9.18
CA GLU A 235 -17.75 2.83 -9.51
C GLU A 235 -16.88 2.98 -8.25
N LYS A 236 -17.46 3.43 -7.14
CA LYS A 236 -16.77 3.46 -5.83
C LYS A 236 -16.44 2.06 -5.30
N LEU A 237 -17.21 1.03 -5.67
CA LEU A 237 -17.02 -0.35 -5.23
C LEU A 237 -16.08 -1.13 -6.17
N GLU A 238 -16.21 -0.92 -7.48
CA GLU A 238 -15.55 -1.76 -8.49
C GLU A 238 -14.22 -1.19 -9.01
N THR A 239 -13.91 0.08 -8.73
CA THR A 239 -12.80 0.79 -9.37
C THR A 239 -11.91 1.50 -8.34
N VAL A 240 -10.74 1.95 -8.79
CA VAL A 240 -9.90 2.86 -8.01
C VAL A 240 -10.18 4.33 -8.33
N GLY A 241 -11.31 4.60 -9.00
CA GLY A 241 -11.72 5.93 -9.44
C GLY A 241 -11.01 6.39 -10.70
N LYS A 242 -10.86 7.70 -10.84
CA LYS A 242 -10.20 8.35 -11.97
C LYS A 242 -8.85 8.89 -11.57
N ALA A 243 -7.99 9.11 -12.57
CA ALA A 243 -6.69 9.75 -12.38
C ALA A 243 -6.85 11.08 -11.61
N LEU A 244 -5.90 11.38 -10.73
CA LEU A 244 -5.86 12.69 -10.07
C LEU A 244 -5.58 13.79 -11.13
N PRO A 245 -5.95 15.05 -10.85
CA PRO A 245 -5.68 16.14 -11.78
C PRO A 245 -4.18 16.22 -12.11
N HIS A 246 -3.87 16.49 -13.38
CA HIS A 246 -2.50 16.53 -13.93
C HIS A 246 -1.73 15.19 -13.89
N VAL A 247 -2.42 14.08 -13.65
CA VAL A 247 -1.91 12.73 -13.87
C VAL A 247 -2.41 12.24 -15.22
N GLN A 248 -1.49 11.68 -16.00
CA GLN A 248 -1.79 10.97 -17.24
C GLN A 248 -1.66 9.48 -17.01
N ALA A 249 -2.54 8.70 -17.62
CA ALA A 249 -2.51 7.26 -17.54
C ALA A 249 -2.87 6.65 -18.89
N LYS A 250 -2.20 5.55 -19.22
CA LYS A 250 -2.49 4.71 -20.39
C LYS A 250 -2.35 3.25 -20.01
N VAL A 251 -3.02 2.39 -20.77
CA VAL A 251 -2.90 0.93 -20.66
C VAL A 251 -2.19 0.43 -21.91
N VAL A 252 -1.19 -0.43 -21.76
CA VAL A 252 -0.37 -0.92 -22.89
C VAL A 252 -0.30 -2.45 -22.94
N ASP A 253 -0.01 -2.98 -24.12
CA ASP A 253 0.33 -4.40 -24.31
C ASP A 253 1.80 -4.69 -23.97
N SER A 254 2.24 -5.94 -24.15
CA SER A 254 3.62 -6.36 -23.90
C SER A 254 4.64 -5.83 -24.91
N GLN A 255 4.18 -5.17 -25.98
CA GLN A 255 5.00 -4.45 -26.97
C GLN A 255 4.97 -2.93 -26.76
N ASN A 256 4.38 -2.45 -25.66
CA ASN A 256 4.18 -1.03 -25.35
C ASN A 256 3.22 -0.27 -26.28
N HIS A 257 2.38 -0.95 -27.05
CA HIS A 257 1.32 -0.28 -27.80
C HIS A 257 0.17 0.09 -26.87
N ILE A 258 -0.36 1.29 -27.06
CA ILE A 258 -1.52 1.77 -26.30
C ILE A 258 -2.75 0.96 -26.70
N LEU A 259 -3.40 0.36 -25.71
CA LEU A 259 -4.60 -0.44 -25.90
C LEU A 259 -5.87 0.42 -25.93
N PRO A 260 -6.92 -0.01 -26.65
CA PRO A 260 -8.23 0.62 -26.59
C PRO A 260 -8.80 0.63 -25.16
N ARG A 261 -9.71 1.58 -24.90
CA ARG A 261 -10.46 1.69 -23.64
C ARG A 261 -11.15 0.35 -23.31
N GLY A 262 -11.13 -0.02 -22.03
CA GLY A 262 -11.73 -1.26 -21.52
C GLY A 262 -10.91 -2.53 -21.73
N ILE A 263 -9.85 -2.50 -22.55
CA ILE A 263 -8.95 -3.65 -22.71
C ILE A 263 -7.95 -3.70 -21.55
N ARG A 264 -7.68 -4.91 -21.05
CA ARG A 264 -6.70 -5.15 -19.97
C ARG A 264 -5.29 -5.14 -20.52
N GLY A 265 -4.38 -4.52 -19.78
CA GLY A 265 -2.95 -4.48 -20.05
C GLY A 265 -2.20 -3.83 -18.91
N GLU A 266 -0.94 -3.47 -19.11
CA GLU A 266 -0.14 -2.82 -18.08
C GLU A 266 -0.52 -1.35 -17.93
N LEU A 267 -0.75 -0.92 -16.68
CA LEU A 267 -0.98 0.49 -16.37
C LEU A 267 0.34 1.27 -16.35
N CYS A 268 0.42 2.32 -17.17
CA CYS A 268 1.50 3.29 -17.19
C CYS A 268 1.03 4.65 -16.67
N ILE A 269 1.84 5.30 -15.83
CA ILE A 269 1.53 6.59 -15.20
C ILE A 269 2.55 7.66 -15.60
N SER A 270 2.08 8.87 -15.85
CA SER A 270 2.92 10.06 -16.01
C SER A 270 2.33 11.27 -15.28
N GLY A 271 3.15 12.28 -15.00
CA GLY A 271 2.73 13.55 -14.40
C GLY A 271 3.68 14.06 -13.31
N TYR A 272 3.19 15.00 -12.50
CA TYR A 272 3.98 15.64 -11.45
C TYR A 272 4.45 14.68 -10.34
N LEU A 273 3.75 13.56 -10.16
CA LEU A 273 3.86 12.65 -9.02
C LEU A 273 5.03 11.66 -9.12
N LEU A 274 5.67 11.58 -10.29
CA LEU A 274 6.73 10.59 -10.52
C LEU A 274 7.93 10.86 -9.61
N GLN A 275 8.54 9.79 -9.12
CA GLN A 275 9.85 9.81 -8.50
C GLN A 275 10.91 10.35 -9.47
N LYS A 276 12.02 10.87 -8.92
CA LYS A 276 13.21 11.23 -9.71
C LYS A 276 14.00 10.01 -10.17
N GLY A 277 13.78 8.85 -9.55
CA GLY A 277 14.50 7.61 -9.77
C GLY A 277 14.82 6.90 -8.46
N TYR A 278 15.56 5.80 -8.55
CA TYR A 278 16.05 5.08 -7.37
C TYR A 278 17.44 5.58 -6.96
N TYR A 279 17.63 5.81 -5.66
CA TYR A 279 18.89 6.34 -5.12
C TYR A 279 20.07 5.41 -5.44
N LYS A 280 21.08 5.96 -6.13
CA LYS A 280 22.29 5.25 -6.57
C LYS A 280 22.02 3.94 -7.32
N ASN A 281 20.92 3.89 -8.07
CA ASN A 281 20.54 2.71 -8.85
C ASN A 281 20.00 3.14 -10.22
N GLU A 282 20.90 3.52 -11.11
CA GLU A 282 20.60 4.02 -12.45
C GLU A 282 19.95 2.95 -13.33
N GLU A 283 20.39 1.69 -13.23
CA GLU A 283 19.82 0.56 -13.96
C GLU A 283 18.32 0.40 -13.66
N LYS A 284 17.95 0.28 -12.38
CA LYS A 284 16.54 0.18 -11.99
C LYS A 284 15.75 1.46 -12.26
N THR A 285 16.42 2.60 -12.30
CA THR A 285 15.79 3.87 -12.67
C THR A 285 15.41 3.87 -14.15
N ALA A 286 16.32 3.45 -15.03
CA ALA A 286 16.08 3.34 -16.45
C ALA A 286 15.02 2.28 -16.80
N GLU A 287 14.98 1.16 -16.06
CA GLU A 287 13.91 0.16 -16.19
C GLU A 287 12.54 0.72 -15.81
N ALA A 288 12.45 1.55 -14.77
CA ALA A 288 11.18 2.03 -14.24
C ALA A 288 10.66 3.30 -14.91
N LEU A 289 11.56 4.19 -15.37
CA LEU A 289 11.23 5.47 -16.01
C LEU A 289 11.47 5.36 -17.52
N VAL A 290 10.44 4.96 -18.26
CA VAL A 290 10.49 4.78 -19.71
C VAL A 290 10.07 6.07 -20.40
N ARG A 291 10.90 6.56 -21.32
CA ARG A 291 10.60 7.75 -22.12
C ARG A 291 9.95 7.36 -23.43
N ASP A 292 8.83 7.99 -23.79
CA ASP A 292 8.21 7.78 -25.10
C ASP A 292 8.82 8.67 -26.20
N GLU A 293 8.33 8.49 -27.43
CA GLU A 293 8.76 9.24 -28.63
C GLU A 293 8.60 10.76 -28.51
N ASN A 294 7.66 11.23 -27.69
CA ASN A 294 7.43 12.66 -27.44
C ASN A 294 8.25 13.19 -26.26
N GLY A 295 9.10 12.35 -25.67
CA GLY A 295 9.94 12.70 -24.55
C GLY A 295 9.24 12.64 -23.18
N VAL A 296 7.98 12.18 -23.12
CA VAL A 296 7.22 12.04 -21.87
C VAL A 296 7.73 10.83 -21.09
N ILE A 297 7.95 11.01 -19.80
CA ILE A 297 8.39 9.93 -18.91
C ILE A 297 7.17 9.21 -18.37
N TRP A 298 7.16 7.88 -18.49
CA TRP A 298 6.14 6.98 -18.00
C TRP A 298 6.74 6.01 -16.98
N ILE A 299 6.03 5.77 -15.88
CA ILE A 299 6.29 4.65 -14.98
C ILE A 299 5.40 3.49 -15.39
N HIS A 300 6.04 2.36 -15.68
CA HIS A 300 5.39 1.04 -15.75
C HIS A 300 5.12 0.55 -14.32
N THR A 301 3.85 0.45 -13.95
CA THR A 301 3.46 0.13 -12.56
C THR A 301 3.65 -1.36 -12.22
N GLY A 302 3.71 -2.21 -13.24
CA GLY A 302 3.62 -3.67 -13.12
C GLY A 302 2.26 -4.17 -12.65
N ASP A 303 1.26 -3.28 -12.50
CA ASP A 303 -0.14 -3.62 -12.24
C ASP A 303 -0.88 -3.76 -13.57
N GLU A 304 -1.71 -4.79 -13.67
CA GLU A 304 -2.65 -4.92 -14.77
C GLU A 304 -3.88 -4.07 -14.47
N ALA A 305 -4.34 -3.31 -15.46
CA ALA A 305 -5.55 -2.52 -15.35
C ALA A 305 -6.34 -2.45 -16.66
N SER A 306 -7.58 -1.97 -16.54
CA SER A 306 -8.38 -1.48 -17.66
C SER A 306 -8.93 -0.09 -17.30
N ILE A 307 -8.98 0.81 -18.28
CA ILE A 307 -9.60 2.14 -18.12
C ILE A 307 -10.76 2.26 -19.08
N ASP A 308 -11.96 2.51 -18.56
CA ASP A 308 -13.16 2.63 -19.39
C ASP A 308 -13.30 4.01 -20.06
N GLU A 309 -14.30 4.15 -20.92
CA GLU A 309 -14.64 5.38 -21.66
C GLU A 309 -14.91 6.59 -20.75
N LYS A 310 -15.36 6.35 -19.52
CA LYS A 310 -15.61 7.41 -18.53
C LYS A 310 -14.35 7.77 -17.73
N GLY A 311 -13.25 7.04 -17.93
CA GLY A 311 -11.97 7.23 -17.27
C GLY A 311 -11.82 6.53 -15.92
N TYR A 312 -12.74 5.62 -15.56
CA TYR A 312 -12.58 4.82 -14.35
C TYR A 312 -11.59 3.68 -14.59
N CYS A 313 -10.66 3.52 -13.65
CA CYS A 313 -9.61 2.51 -13.71
C CYS A 313 -9.94 1.33 -12.79
N ARG A 314 -9.86 0.12 -13.33
CA ARG A 314 -9.98 -1.13 -12.58
C ARG A 314 -8.62 -1.79 -12.55
N ILE A 315 -8.07 -2.02 -11.36
CA ILE A 315 -6.86 -2.83 -11.20
C ILE A 315 -7.28 -4.29 -11.19
N THR A 316 -6.83 -5.06 -12.17
CA THR A 316 -7.26 -6.44 -12.42
C THR A 316 -6.21 -7.48 -12.04
N GLY A 317 -5.02 -7.04 -11.64
CA GLY A 317 -3.98 -7.93 -11.14
C GLY A 317 -2.59 -7.33 -11.20
N ARG A 318 -1.59 -8.22 -11.25
CA ARG A 318 -0.17 -7.92 -11.40
C ARG A 318 0.35 -8.65 -12.62
N ILE A 319 1.05 -7.96 -13.51
CA ILE A 319 1.59 -8.54 -14.74
C ILE A 319 2.50 -9.75 -14.44
N LYS A 320 3.36 -9.62 -13.44
CA LYS A 320 4.27 -10.70 -13.00
C LYS A 320 3.59 -11.90 -12.32
N ASP A 321 2.32 -11.75 -11.94
CA ASP A 321 1.57 -12.81 -11.28
C ASP A 321 0.66 -13.56 -12.29
N ILE A 322 0.53 -13.08 -13.53
CA ILE A 322 -0.23 -13.76 -14.59
C ILE A 322 0.32 -15.18 -14.77
N ILE A 323 -0.59 -16.16 -14.76
CA ILE A 323 -0.28 -17.57 -14.96
C ILE A 323 -0.45 -17.87 -16.44
N ILE A 324 0.57 -18.42 -17.08
CA ILE A 324 0.53 -18.80 -18.49
C ILE A 324 0.31 -20.30 -18.59
N ARG A 325 -0.95 -20.70 -18.79
CA ARG A 325 -1.36 -22.11 -18.83
C ARG A 325 -1.67 -22.52 -20.27
N GLY A 326 -0.78 -23.31 -20.88
CA GLY A 326 -0.98 -23.80 -22.25
C GLY A 326 -1.12 -22.68 -23.30
N GLY A 327 -0.46 -21.54 -23.07
CA GLY A 327 -0.54 -20.35 -23.94
C GLY A 327 -1.69 -19.39 -23.62
N GLU A 328 -2.54 -19.69 -22.65
CA GLU A 328 -3.60 -18.79 -22.17
C GLU A 328 -3.15 -18.03 -20.91
N ASN A 329 -3.42 -16.72 -20.89
CA ASN A 329 -3.20 -15.88 -19.71
C ASN A 329 -4.36 -16.05 -18.72
N ILE A 330 -4.03 -16.55 -17.53
CA ILE A 330 -4.95 -16.67 -16.40
C ILE A 330 -4.58 -15.63 -15.36
N TYR A 331 -5.58 -14.85 -14.93
CA TYR A 331 -5.43 -13.76 -13.99
C TYR A 331 -5.76 -14.23 -12.59
N PRO A 332 -4.77 -14.35 -11.68
CA PRO A 332 -5.01 -14.85 -10.33
C PRO A 332 -6.08 -14.07 -9.58
N THR A 333 -6.09 -12.74 -9.74
CA THR A 333 -6.97 -11.86 -8.97
C THR A 333 -8.44 -12.08 -9.28
N GLU A 334 -8.80 -12.45 -10.51
CA GLU A 334 -10.18 -12.82 -10.86
C GLU A 334 -10.65 -14.10 -10.13
N ILE A 335 -9.73 -15.05 -9.95
CA ILE A 335 -9.99 -16.30 -9.22
C ILE A 335 -10.05 -16.01 -7.72
N GLU A 336 -9.13 -15.19 -7.20
CA GLU A 336 -9.10 -14.74 -5.79
C GLU A 336 -10.41 -14.06 -5.42
N GLU A 337 -10.86 -13.10 -6.24
CA GLU A 337 -12.14 -12.42 -6.07
C GLU A 337 -13.31 -13.38 -5.97
N ARG A 338 -13.40 -14.30 -6.93
CA ARG A 338 -14.46 -15.29 -6.94
C ARG A 338 -14.43 -16.18 -5.70
N LEU A 339 -13.25 -16.58 -5.24
CA LEU A 339 -13.12 -17.41 -4.04
C LEU A 339 -13.44 -16.67 -2.75
N MET A 340 -13.13 -15.36 -2.68
CA MET A 340 -13.46 -14.51 -1.54
C MET A 340 -14.98 -14.28 -1.39
N GLU A 341 -15.78 -14.59 -2.41
CA GLU A 341 -17.25 -14.62 -2.32
C GLU A 341 -17.80 -15.93 -1.73
N HIS A 342 -16.96 -16.98 -1.61
CA HIS A 342 -17.39 -18.27 -1.08
C HIS A 342 -17.68 -18.18 0.42
N PRO A 343 -18.82 -18.71 0.93
CA PRO A 343 -19.25 -18.53 2.32
C PRO A 343 -18.32 -19.17 3.36
N ASP A 344 -17.42 -20.05 2.95
CA ASP A 344 -16.47 -20.77 3.82
C ASP A 344 -15.01 -20.32 3.67
N ILE A 345 -14.69 -19.43 2.71
CA ILE A 345 -13.31 -19.00 2.43
C ILE A 345 -13.10 -17.60 3.02
N GLU A 346 -12.14 -17.49 3.93
CA GLU A 346 -11.75 -16.22 4.56
C GLU A 346 -10.71 -15.48 3.72
N GLN A 347 -9.76 -16.22 3.15
CA GLN A 347 -8.66 -15.65 2.39
C GLN A 347 -8.25 -16.60 1.25
N ALA A 348 -7.94 -16.04 0.10
CA ALA A 348 -7.46 -16.78 -1.07
C ALA A 348 -6.22 -16.11 -1.67
N ALA A 349 -5.21 -16.92 -1.98
CA ALA A 349 -4.05 -16.51 -2.78
C ALA A 349 -3.84 -17.51 -3.91
N ILE A 350 -3.82 -17.01 -5.15
CA ILE A 350 -3.68 -17.82 -6.35
C ILE A 350 -2.30 -17.60 -6.98
N VAL A 351 -1.64 -18.71 -7.32
CA VAL A 351 -0.31 -18.73 -7.96
C VAL A 351 -0.26 -19.79 -9.06
N GLY A 352 0.62 -19.57 -10.04
CA GLY A 352 1.00 -20.59 -11.03
C GLY A 352 2.08 -21.50 -10.46
N LEU A 353 1.85 -22.81 -10.47
CA LEU A 353 2.85 -23.84 -10.18
C LEU A 353 3.35 -24.45 -11.48
N LYS A 354 4.59 -24.93 -11.50
CA LYS A 354 5.19 -25.57 -12.68
C LYS A 354 4.40 -26.84 -13.03
N ASP A 355 4.18 -27.04 -14.33
CA ASP A 355 3.51 -28.22 -14.87
C ASP A 355 4.15 -28.60 -16.20
N ASP A 356 4.50 -29.88 -16.36
CA ASP A 356 5.21 -30.36 -17.54
C ASP A 356 4.41 -30.25 -18.83
N LYS A 357 3.07 -30.29 -18.74
CA LYS A 357 2.19 -30.28 -19.91
C LYS A 357 1.75 -28.87 -20.31
N TYR A 358 1.47 -28.03 -19.32
CA TYR A 358 0.87 -26.71 -19.52
C TYR A 358 1.82 -25.54 -19.22
N SER A 359 3.09 -25.81 -18.89
CA SER A 359 4.06 -24.88 -18.31
C SER A 359 3.68 -24.46 -16.88
N GLU A 360 2.46 -23.96 -16.70
CA GLU A 360 1.91 -23.65 -15.40
C GLU A 360 0.48 -24.18 -15.22
N VAL A 361 0.13 -24.50 -13.97
CA VAL A 361 -1.24 -24.78 -13.53
C VAL A 361 -1.62 -23.90 -12.34
N VAL A 362 -2.92 -23.64 -12.22
CA VAL A 362 -3.48 -22.83 -11.14
C VAL A 362 -3.42 -23.61 -9.82
N ALA A 363 -2.85 -23.01 -8.79
CA ALA A 363 -2.94 -23.50 -7.41
C ALA A 363 -3.57 -22.44 -6.50
N ALA A 364 -4.43 -22.92 -5.59
CA ALA A 364 -5.08 -22.08 -4.60
C ALA A 364 -4.52 -22.34 -3.21
N PHE A 365 -4.09 -21.27 -2.53
CA PHE A 365 -3.74 -21.29 -1.12
C PHE A 365 -4.88 -20.62 -0.37
N LEU A 366 -5.64 -21.39 0.42
CA LEU A 366 -6.89 -20.96 1.01
C LEU A 366 -6.82 -20.98 2.54
N GLN A 367 -7.47 -20.01 3.16
CA GLN A 367 -7.78 -20.02 4.58
C GLN A 367 -9.30 -20.09 4.74
N SER A 368 -9.76 -20.99 5.60
CA SER A 368 -11.18 -21.17 5.89
C SER A 368 -11.65 -20.21 6.98
N LEU A 369 -12.91 -19.77 6.91
CA LEU A 369 -13.54 -19.04 8.00
C LEU A 369 -13.57 -19.89 9.29
N PRO A 370 -13.41 -19.28 10.48
CA PRO A 370 -13.46 -20.01 11.75
C PRO A 370 -14.78 -20.78 11.90
N GLN A 371 -14.69 -22.06 12.27
CA GLN A 371 -15.85 -22.97 12.49
C GLN A 371 -16.62 -23.40 11.23
N HIS A 372 -16.15 -23.06 10.03
CA HIS A 372 -16.71 -23.55 8.78
C HIS A 372 -15.95 -24.79 8.27
N ASN A 373 -16.65 -25.65 7.50
CA ASN A 373 -16.02 -26.80 6.87
C ASN A 373 -15.16 -26.35 5.68
N ARG A 374 -13.99 -26.96 5.53
CA ARG A 374 -13.10 -26.70 4.39
C ARG A 374 -13.71 -27.30 3.12
N PRO A 375 -14.03 -26.51 2.08
CA PRO A 375 -14.50 -27.05 0.81
C PRO A 375 -13.45 -28.00 0.20
N SER A 376 -13.92 -29.10 -0.41
CA SER A 376 -13.03 -29.98 -1.16
C SER A 376 -12.53 -29.30 -2.44
N LEU A 377 -11.50 -29.86 -3.08
CA LEU A 377 -11.04 -29.38 -4.39
C LEU A 377 -12.18 -29.34 -5.43
N ASN A 378 -13.12 -30.30 -5.38
CA ASN A 378 -14.25 -30.33 -6.31
C ASN A 378 -15.25 -29.21 -5.99
N ASP A 379 -15.54 -28.96 -4.71
CA ASP A 379 -16.43 -27.85 -4.31
C ASP A 379 -15.84 -26.50 -4.75
N VAL A 380 -14.53 -26.32 -4.58
CA VAL A 380 -13.81 -25.13 -5.05
C VAL A 380 -13.91 -24.99 -6.58
N LYS A 381 -13.71 -26.08 -7.34
CA LYS A 381 -13.85 -26.06 -8.81
C LYS A 381 -15.27 -25.71 -9.24
N ASP A 382 -16.26 -26.35 -8.64
CA ASP A 382 -17.67 -26.13 -8.93
C ASP A 382 -18.07 -24.67 -8.65
N TRP A 383 -17.59 -24.09 -7.54
CA TRP A 383 -17.78 -22.68 -7.23
C TRP A 383 -17.21 -21.73 -8.28
N ILE A 384 -15.98 -22.00 -8.75
CA ILE A 384 -15.33 -21.23 -9.81
C ILE A 384 -16.14 -21.33 -11.11
N TRP A 385 -16.58 -22.53 -11.50
CA TRP A 385 -17.27 -22.78 -12.77
C TRP A 385 -18.66 -22.17 -12.88
N GLN A 386 -19.25 -21.70 -11.77
CA GLN A 386 -20.50 -20.95 -11.82
C GLN A 386 -20.37 -19.61 -12.56
N VAL A 387 -19.17 -19.01 -12.56
CA VAL A 387 -18.92 -17.66 -13.10
C VAL A 387 -17.76 -17.64 -14.09
N LEU A 388 -16.69 -18.39 -13.80
CA LEU A 388 -15.44 -18.35 -14.53
C LEU A 388 -15.24 -19.59 -15.41
N GLY A 389 -14.46 -19.43 -16.47
CA GLY A 389 -14.13 -20.51 -17.40
C GLY A 389 -13.38 -21.68 -16.73
N ARG A 390 -13.59 -22.90 -17.22
CA ARG A 390 -13.07 -24.12 -16.58
C ARG A 390 -11.56 -24.15 -16.39
N HIS A 391 -10.82 -23.57 -17.34
CA HIS A 391 -9.36 -23.49 -17.32
C HIS A 391 -8.81 -22.66 -16.16
N LYS A 392 -9.63 -21.82 -15.51
CA LYS A 392 -9.25 -20.98 -14.36
C LYS A 392 -9.38 -21.69 -13.01
N ALA A 393 -10.01 -22.85 -12.96
CA ALA A 393 -10.18 -23.56 -11.70
C ALA A 393 -8.87 -24.20 -11.23
N PRO A 394 -8.59 -24.19 -9.92
CA PRO A 394 -7.34 -24.72 -9.39
C PRO A 394 -7.20 -26.22 -9.64
N VAL A 395 -5.97 -26.65 -9.94
CA VAL A 395 -5.55 -28.05 -9.98
C VAL A 395 -5.18 -28.53 -8.58
N HIS A 396 -4.57 -27.65 -7.77
CA HIS A 396 -4.19 -27.92 -6.38
C HIS A 396 -4.84 -26.91 -5.43
N VAL A 397 -5.23 -27.39 -4.24
CA VAL A 397 -5.67 -26.57 -3.12
C VAL A 397 -4.79 -26.89 -1.91
N PHE A 398 -4.17 -25.86 -1.34
CA PHE A 398 -3.36 -25.93 -0.13
C PHE A 398 -4.04 -25.10 0.96
N TRP A 399 -4.19 -25.67 2.15
CA TRP A 399 -4.78 -24.95 3.28
C TRP A 399 -3.71 -24.20 4.07
N VAL A 400 -4.05 -22.98 4.48
CA VAL A 400 -3.21 -22.08 5.27
C VAL A 400 -3.92 -21.80 6.60
N GLY A 401 -3.25 -22.11 7.70
CA GLY A 401 -3.79 -21.89 9.04
C GLY A 401 -3.12 -22.74 10.11
N PRO A 402 -3.46 -22.51 11.40
CA PRO A 402 -2.89 -23.27 12.50
C PRO A 402 -3.14 -24.78 12.34
N GLY A 403 -2.07 -25.57 12.31
CA GLY A 403 -2.13 -27.02 12.13
C GLY A 403 -1.98 -27.49 10.68
N ASP A 404 -1.96 -26.59 9.70
CA ASP A 404 -1.63 -26.91 8.32
C ASP A 404 -0.11 -26.88 8.06
N PRO A 405 0.36 -27.50 6.96
CA PRO A 405 1.76 -27.36 6.53
C PRO A 405 2.22 -25.91 6.36
N ILE A 406 1.28 -24.99 6.12
CA ILE A 406 1.50 -23.55 6.05
C ILE A 406 0.72 -22.91 7.21
N GLY A 407 1.39 -22.73 8.34
CA GLY A 407 0.75 -22.24 9.57
C GLY A 407 0.11 -20.85 9.44
N GLN A 408 0.66 -19.99 8.57
CA GLN A 408 0.17 -18.65 8.27
C GLN A 408 0.67 -18.19 6.90
N TYR A 409 -0.03 -17.25 6.26
CA TYR A 409 0.44 -16.66 5.01
C TYR A 409 1.80 -15.96 5.20
N PRO A 410 2.78 -16.18 4.30
CA PRO A 410 3.97 -15.36 4.27
C PRO A 410 3.59 -13.95 3.81
N VAL A 411 3.85 -12.93 4.63
CA VAL A 411 3.50 -11.54 4.33
C VAL A 411 4.72 -10.62 4.40
N THR A 412 4.67 -9.48 3.69
CA THR A 412 5.62 -8.37 3.86
C THR A 412 5.40 -7.68 5.20
N GLY A 413 6.31 -6.78 5.61
CA GLY A 413 6.11 -5.91 6.78
C GLY A 413 4.87 -4.99 6.69
N SER A 414 4.27 -4.85 5.49
CA SER A 414 3.00 -4.13 5.27
C SER A 414 1.77 -5.06 5.25
N GLY A 415 1.92 -6.36 5.47
CA GLY A 415 0.83 -7.34 5.46
C GLY A 415 0.44 -7.89 4.09
N LYS A 416 1.19 -7.59 3.01
CA LYS A 416 0.90 -8.12 1.67
C LYS A 416 1.42 -9.55 1.52
N ILE A 417 0.58 -10.47 1.03
CA ILE A 417 0.95 -11.87 0.78
C ILE A 417 2.12 -11.96 -0.22
N ARG A 418 3.11 -12.79 0.10
CA ARG A 418 4.28 -13.12 -0.71
C ARG A 418 3.98 -14.33 -1.61
N LYS A 419 3.32 -14.08 -2.75
CA LYS A 419 2.98 -15.09 -3.76
C LYS A 419 4.19 -15.83 -4.34
N ASP A 420 5.34 -15.16 -4.39
CA ASP A 420 6.62 -15.76 -4.77
C ASP A 420 7.04 -16.89 -3.82
N VAL A 421 6.89 -16.67 -2.51
CA VAL A 421 7.17 -17.69 -1.48
C VAL A 421 6.13 -18.81 -1.53
N LEU A 422 4.84 -18.49 -1.70
CA LEU A 422 3.80 -19.52 -1.87
C LEU A 422 4.04 -20.40 -3.09
N ARG A 423 4.50 -19.81 -4.21
CA ARG A 423 4.86 -20.55 -5.42
C ARG A 423 6.00 -21.53 -5.15
N GLU A 424 7.04 -21.10 -4.43
CA GLU A 424 8.16 -21.98 -4.04
C GLU A 424 7.67 -23.13 -3.15
N ILE A 425 6.90 -22.82 -2.11
CA ILE A 425 6.31 -23.81 -1.20
C ILE A 425 5.45 -24.82 -1.98
N GLY A 426 4.54 -24.34 -2.84
CA GLY A 426 3.65 -25.17 -3.64
C GLY A 426 4.40 -26.11 -4.57
N ASN A 427 5.42 -25.60 -5.29
CA ASN A 427 6.26 -26.44 -6.16
C ASN A 427 7.01 -27.52 -5.37
N ASN A 428 7.49 -27.21 -4.17
CA ASN A 428 8.17 -28.21 -3.32
C ASN A 428 7.18 -29.26 -2.78
N MET A 429 5.96 -28.86 -2.44
CA MET A 429 4.93 -29.78 -1.96
C MET A 429 4.48 -30.77 -3.03
N ILE A 430 4.29 -30.32 -4.28
CA ILE A 430 3.92 -31.23 -5.38
C ILE A 430 5.07 -32.19 -5.72
N ALA A 431 6.32 -31.71 -5.74
CA ALA A 431 7.49 -32.55 -6.00
C ALA A 431 7.71 -33.61 -4.90
N GLY A 432 7.34 -33.31 -3.65
CA GLY A 432 7.37 -34.26 -2.54
C GLY A 432 6.24 -35.31 -2.59
N GLN A 433 5.14 -35.03 -3.29
CA GLN A 433 4.03 -35.97 -3.48
C GLN A 433 4.27 -36.95 -4.64
N GLU A 434 5.10 -36.59 -5.62
CA GLU A 434 5.46 -37.46 -6.76
C GLU A 434 6.57 -38.47 -6.42
N ASN A 435 7.29 -38.27 -5.30
CA ASN A 435 8.39 -39.13 -4.84
C ASN A 435 8.00 -40.11 -3.71
N ASN A 436 6.71 -40.16 -3.36
CA ASN A 436 6.11 -41.14 -2.44
C ASN A 436 5.00 -41.91 -3.18
#